data_AF-A0A378T5R2-F1
#
_entry.id   AF-A0A378T5R2-F1
#
_cell.length_a   1.000
_cell.length_b   1.000
_cell.length_c   1.000
_cell.angle_alpha   90.00
_cell.angle_beta   90.00
_cell.angle_gamma   90.00
#
_symmetry.space_group_name_H-M   'P 1'
#
loop_
_entity.id
_entity.type
_entity.pdbx_description
1 polymer ?
#
loop_
_entity_poly.entity_id
_entity_poly.type
_entity_poly.pdbx_seq_one_letter_code
_entity_poly.pdbx_strand_id
1 'polypeptide(L)'
;MVRQAHHERLSRKVYSINNTWISNTATAAMMLPLALGLLGQIDKEKDRSTFLFVLLGIAYCASIGGLGTMIGSPPNGIAAKALDLSFVEWMKFGVPMMLVMLPALLGAMYIFLKPNLKQTVVMTDEVIPWTVSRILTIVIFVVTALSWIFGKQLGEMFAFKSPDTIIALSAAVAVLACGLVSWKQVSDNTDWGVLMLFGGGIALSDIMKESGASTLLGEQIAGALAGAPILLVILVISAFIIFLTEFTSNTASAALLVPLFAPIGVQLGLPPEALIMVIGIGASCAFMLPVATPPNAIVMGTGYIKQKEMMSVGFVLNIISILVVTLWAFFFLR
;
A
#
# COMPACT_ATOMS: atom_id res chain seq x y z
N MET A 1 -29.94 -15.13 -11.66
CA MET A 1 -29.80 -14.27 -10.45
C MET A 1 -28.57 -14.59 -9.58
N VAL A 2 -28.11 -15.85 -9.43
CA VAL A 2 -26.92 -16.17 -8.60
C VAL A 2 -25.57 -15.92 -9.32
N ARG A 3 -25.52 -15.94 -10.66
CA ARG A 3 -24.26 -15.76 -11.43
C ARG A 3 -23.77 -14.31 -11.57
N GLN A 4 -24.65 -13.31 -11.55
CA GLN A 4 -24.26 -11.90 -11.75
C GLN A 4 -23.69 -11.23 -10.48
N ALA A 5 -24.21 -11.59 -9.30
CA ALA A 5 -23.64 -11.14 -8.02
C ALA A 5 -22.21 -11.66 -7.77
N HIS A 6 -21.81 -12.72 -8.48
CA HIS A 6 -20.44 -13.25 -8.43
C HIS A 6 -19.44 -12.36 -9.20
N HIS A 7 -19.86 -11.69 -10.28
CA HIS A 7 -18.97 -10.89 -11.13
C HIS A 7 -18.61 -9.52 -10.52
N GLU A 8 -19.52 -8.87 -9.78
CA GLU A 8 -19.20 -7.61 -9.07
C GLU A 8 -18.30 -7.82 -7.85
N ARG A 9 -18.42 -8.98 -7.17
CA ARG A 9 -17.46 -9.39 -6.14
C ARG A 9 -16.10 -9.73 -6.75
N LEU A 10 -16.07 -10.24 -7.98
CA LEU A 10 -14.83 -10.51 -8.72
C LEU A 10 -14.13 -9.21 -9.12
N SER A 11 -14.81 -8.17 -9.61
CA SER A 11 -14.11 -6.93 -10.02
C SER A 11 -13.43 -6.21 -8.84
N ARG A 12 -14.08 -6.16 -7.67
CA ARG A 12 -13.49 -5.56 -6.46
C ARG A 12 -12.40 -6.41 -5.81
N LYS A 13 -12.50 -7.75 -5.89
CA LYS A 13 -11.42 -8.66 -5.44
C LYS A 13 -10.23 -8.63 -6.39
N VAL A 14 -10.46 -8.59 -7.71
CA VAL A 14 -9.42 -8.45 -8.74
C VAL A 14 -8.68 -7.10 -8.59
N TYR A 15 -9.38 -6.04 -8.19
CA TYR A 15 -8.79 -4.73 -7.91
C TYR A 15 -7.72 -4.78 -6.81
N SER A 16 -8.06 -5.34 -5.65
CA SER A 16 -7.13 -5.46 -4.52
C SER A 16 -5.97 -6.40 -4.84
N ILE A 17 -6.22 -7.50 -5.57
CA ILE A 17 -5.19 -8.46 -5.96
C ILE A 17 -4.20 -7.85 -6.97
N ASN A 18 -4.67 -7.06 -7.93
CA ASN A 18 -3.79 -6.43 -8.93
C ASN A 18 -2.86 -5.37 -8.30
N ASN A 19 -3.36 -4.59 -7.34
CA ASN A 19 -2.55 -3.55 -6.69
C ASN A 19 -1.49 -4.10 -5.74
N THR A 20 -1.57 -5.38 -5.35
CA THR A 20 -0.52 -6.01 -4.56
C THR A 20 0.79 -6.18 -5.35
N TRP A 21 0.77 -5.98 -6.68
CA TRP A 21 1.92 -6.21 -7.56
C TRP A 21 2.20 -5.06 -8.53
N ILE A 22 1.33 -4.04 -8.55
CA ILE A 22 1.38 -2.87 -9.42
C ILE A 22 1.35 -1.63 -8.53
N SER A 23 2.02 -0.54 -8.93
CA SER A 23 2.02 0.70 -8.16
C SER A 23 0.61 1.27 -7.99
N ASN A 24 0.34 1.84 -6.82
CA ASN A 24 -0.95 2.46 -6.48
C ASN A 24 -1.43 3.44 -7.57
N THR A 25 -0.51 4.26 -8.09
CA THR A 25 -0.77 5.25 -9.14
C THR A 25 -1.24 4.62 -10.44
N ALA A 26 -0.54 3.57 -10.91
CA ALA A 26 -0.88 2.90 -12.17
C ALA A 26 -2.23 2.19 -12.07
N THR A 27 -2.50 1.51 -10.96
CA THR A 27 -3.80 0.86 -10.73
C THR A 27 -4.95 1.86 -10.75
N ALA A 28 -4.81 3.00 -10.05
CA ALA A 28 -5.84 4.02 -10.04
C ALA A 28 -6.09 4.61 -11.43
N ALA A 29 -5.03 4.91 -12.18
CA ALA A 29 -5.12 5.44 -13.54
C ALA A 29 -5.78 4.46 -14.53
N MET A 30 -5.47 3.16 -14.43
CA MET A 30 -6.05 2.13 -15.30
C MET A 30 -7.53 1.86 -15.01
N MET A 31 -7.92 1.98 -13.74
CA MET A 31 -9.28 1.66 -13.30
C MET A 31 -10.25 2.83 -13.46
N LEU A 32 -9.74 4.06 -13.52
CA LEU A 32 -10.56 5.25 -13.64
C LEU A 32 -11.43 5.27 -14.92
N PRO A 33 -10.89 5.01 -16.14
CA PRO A 33 -11.71 4.96 -17.35
C PRO A 33 -12.83 3.92 -17.27
N LEU A 34 -12.53 2.73 -16.71
CA LEU A 34 -13.53 1.69 -16.50
C LEU A 34 -14.65 2.19 -15.58
N ALA A 35 -14.32 2.77 -14.43
CA ALA A 35 -15.32 3.32 -13.52
C ALA A 35 -16.15 4.45 -14.14
N LEU A 36 -15.53 5.34 -14.90
CA LEU A 36 -16.27 6.40 -15.60
C LEU A 36 -17.22 5.84 -16.66
N GLY A 37 -16.83 4.79 -17.37
CA GLY A 37 -17.72 4.08 -18.30
C GLY A 37 -18.93 3.46 -17.60
N LEU A 38 -18.74 2.85 -16.42
CA LEU A 38 -19.84 2.30 -15.62
C LEU A 38 -20.76 3.40 -15.06
N LEU A 39 -20.16 4.48 -14.56
CA LEU A 39 -20.88 5.61 -13.96
C LEU A 39 -21.60 6.47 -15.01
N GLY A 40 -21.17 6.44 -16.28
CA GLY A 40 -21.80 7.19 -17.36
C GLY A 40 -23.26 6.79 -17.65
N GLN A 41 -23.70 5.63 -17.16
CA GLN A 41 -25.09 5.16 -17.26
C GLN A 41 -25.98 5.64 -16.11
N ILE A 42 -25.41 6.32 -15.10
CA ILE A 42 -26.08 6.73 -13.87
C ILE A 42 -26.26 8.26 -13.85
N ASP A 43 -27.42 8.72 -13.40
CA ASP A 43 -27.69 10.15 -13.20
C ASP A 43 -26.88 10.71 -12.02
N LYS A 44 -25.87 11.53 -12.35
CA LYS A 44 -24.94 12.15 -11.40
C LYS A 44 -25.63 12.98 -10.33
N GLU A 45 -26.74 13.66 -10.65
CA GLU A 45 -27.41 14.54 -9.68
C GLU A 45 -28.23 13.74 -8.66
N LYS A 46 -28.81 12.62 -9.09
CA LYS A 46 -29.62 11.75 -8.23
C LYS A 46 -28.79 10.78 -7.40
N ASP A 47 -27.68 10.26 -7.94
CA ASP A 47 -26.86 9.22 -7.30
C ASP A 47 -25.43 9.70 -6.99
N ARG A 48 -25.28 10.95 -6.49
CA ARG A 48 -23.98 11.53 -6.13
C ARG A 48 -23.18 10.66 -5.14
N SER A 49 -23.85 10.01 -4.19
CA SER A 49 -23.19 9.10 -3.23
C SER A 49 -22.56 7.89 -3.91
N THR A 50 -23.19 7.35 -4.95
CA THR A 50 -22.68 6.22 -5.74
C THR A 50 -21.44 6.64 -6.52
N PHE A 51 -21.45 7.82 -7.15
CA PHE A 51 -20.27 8.39 -7.81
C PHE A 51 -19.09 8.55 -6.84
N LEU A 52 -19.33 9.16 -5.67
CA LEU A 52 -18.29 9.33 -4.65
C LEU A 52 -17.77 7.98 -4.16
N PHE A 53 -18.65 7.03 -3.89
CA PHE A 53 -18.28 5.70 -3.39
C PHE A 53 -17.40 4.93 -4.38
N VAL A 54 -17.73 4.96 -5.68
CA VAL A 54 -16.94 4.27 -6.71
C VAL A 54 -15.60 4.95 -6.93
N LEU A 55 -15.58 6.27 -7.12
CA LEU A 55 -14.34 7.00 -7.43
C LEU A 55 -13.37 7.03 -6.24
N LEU A 56 -13.84 7.38 -5.04
CA LEU A 56 -13.01 7.31 -3.83
C LEU A 56 -12.63 5.86 -3.51
N GLY A 57 -13.53 4.91 -3.77
CA GLY A 57 -13.28 3.49 -3.55
C GLY A 57 -12.10 2.99 -4.37
N ILE A 58 -11.95 3.43 -5.62
CA ILE A 58 -10.76 3.15 -6.44
C ILE A 58 -9.53 3.71 -5.75
N ALA A 59 -9.47 5.02 -5.47
CA ALA A 59 -8.27 5.62 -4.90
C ALA A 59 -7.81 4.92 -3.61
N TYR A 60 -8.74 4.63 -2.70
CA TYR A 60 -8.42 4.03 -1.42
C TYR A 60 -8.11 2.54 -1.52
N CYS A 61 -8.80 1.79 -2.39
CA CYS A 61 -8.44 0.40 -2.64
C CYS A 61 -7.04 0.30 -3.28
N ALA A 62 -6.61 1.28 -4.08
CA ALA A 62 -5.25 1.31 -4.61
C ALA A 62 -4.25 1.51 -3.46
N SER A 63 -4.49 2.44 -2.54
CA SER A 63 -3.59 2.60 -1.39
C SER A 63 -3.55 1.36 -0.48
N ILE A 64 -4.70 0.76 -0.18
CA ILE A 64 -4.80 -0.41 0.72
C ILE A 64 -4.25 -1.68 0.08
N GLY A 65 -4.53 -1.92 -1.21
CA GLY A 65 -4.08 -3.11 -1.93
C GLY A 65 -2.56 -3.23 -1.99
N GLY A 66 -1.86 -2.08 -1.93
CA GLY A 66 -0.40 -2.01 -1.89
C GLY A 66 0.21 -2.54 -0.59
N LEU A 67 -0.55 -2.59 0.52
CA LEU A 67 -0.09 -3.12 1.81
C LEU A 67 0.26 -4.60 1.76
N GLY A 68 -0.35 -5.37 0.84
CA GLY A 68 -0.26 -6.82 0.80
C GLY A 68 1.17 -7.36 0.61
N THR A 69 2.02 -6.67 -0.15
CA THR A 69 3.40 -7.11 -0.40
C THR A 69 4.39 -5.94 -0.24
N MET A 70 5.67 -6.29 -0.14
CA MET A 70 6.77 -5.33 -0.09
C MET A 70 6.85 -4.45 -1.36
N ILE A 71 6.35 -4.93 -2.50
CA ILE A 71 6.47 -4.28 -3.80
C ILE A 71 5.31 -3.30 -4.04
N GLY A 72 4.16 -3.53 -3.39
CA GLY A 72 2.95 -2.74 -3.64
C GLY A 72 3.10 -1.25 -3.33
N SER A 73 3.90 -0.88 -2.31
CA SER A 73 4.22 0.51 -2.04
C SER A 73 5.65 0.70 -1.50
N PRO A 74 6.32 1.83 -1.80
CA PRO A 74 7.66 2.09 -1.30
C PRO A 74 7.84 2.09 0.23
N PRO A 75 6.89 2.60 1.05
CA PRO A 75 6.96 2.49 2.51
C PRO A 75 7.17 1.05 3.01
N ASN A 76 6.55 0.07 2.33
CA ASN A 76 6.67 -1.34 2.68
C ASN A 76 8.10 -1.84 2.44
N GLY A 77 8.71 -1.45 1.33
CA GLY A 77 10.11 -1.76 1.03
C GLY A 77 11.08 -1.16 2.05
N ILE A 78 10.85 0.08 2.48
CA ILE A 78 11.67 0.74 3.51
C ILE A 78 11.57 -0.01 4.83
N ALA A 79 10.34 -0.28 5.29
CA ALA A 79 10.10 -0.99 6.54
C ALA A 79 10.64 -2.42 6.51
N ALA A 80 10.40 -3.15 5.42
CA ALA A 80 10.94 -4.49 5.22
C ALA A 80 12.46 -4.50 5.25
N LYS A 81 13.12 -3.54 4.58
CA LYS A 81 14.57 -3.50 4.56
C LYS A 81 15.16 -3.13 5.92
N ALA A 82 14.53 -2.22 6.66
CA ALA A 82 14.95 -1.86 8.01
C ALA A 82 14.84 -3.03 9.01
N LEU A 83 13.90 -3.94 8.77
CA LEU A 83 13.70 -5.17 9.56
C LEU A 83 14.38 -6.42 8.96
N ASP A 84 15.04 -6.28 7.81
CA ASP A 84 15.60 -7.38 7.02
C ASP A 84 14.60 -8.52 6.73
N LEU A 85 13.34 -8.17 6.48
CA LEU A 85 12.28 -9.12 6.16
C LEU A 85 12.39 -9.59 4.71
N SER A 86 12.25 -10.90 4.48
CA SER A 86 12.03 -11.47 3.16
C SER A 86 10.65 -11.11 2.61
N PHE A 87 10.45 -11.33 1.30
CA PHE A 87 9.16 -11.12 0.64
C PHE A 87 7.99 -11.85 1.34
N VAL A 88 8.20 -13.12 1.69
CA VAL A 88 7.16 -13.95 2.34
C VAL A 88 6.90 -13.50 3.77
N GLU A 89 7.94 -13.08 4.50
CA GLU A 89 7.78 -12.57 5.86
C GLU A 89 6.96 -11.28 5.88
N TRP A 90 7.18 -10.37 4.93
CA TRP A 90 6.31 -9.21 4.78
C TRP A 90 4.85 -9.62 4.53
N MET A 91 4.61 -10.57 3.62
CA MET A 91 3.25 -11.01 3.30
C MET A 91 2.50 -11.56 4.51
N LYS A 92 3.19 -12.19 5.48
CA LYS A 92 2.57 -12.67 6.72
C LYS A 92 1.95 -11.54 7.55
N PHE A 93 2.44 -10.31 7.41
CA PHE A 93 1.90 -9.13 8.08
C PHE A 93 1.00 -8.31 7.14
N GLY A 94 1.47 -8.02 5.93
CA GLY A 94 0.82 -7.17 4.94
C GLY A 94 -0.50 -7.73 4.41
N VAL A 95 -0.55 -9.03 4.06
CA VAL A 95 -1.77 -9.65 3.53
C VAL A 95 -2.90 -9.69 4.57
N PRO A 96 -2.68 -10.16 5.82
CA PRO A 96 -3.72 -10.08 6.84
C PRO A 96 -4.19 -8.66 7.10
N MET A 97 -3.26 -7.70 7.18
CA MET A 97 -3.61 -6.29 7.38
C MET A 97 -4.48 -5.75 6.24
N MET A 98 -4.10 -6.02 4.98
CA MET A 98 -4.89 -5.65 3.81
C MET A 98 -6.29 -6.27 3.85
N LEU A 99 -6.39 -7.56 4.19
CA LEU A 99 -7.66 -8.28 4.28
C LEU A 99 -8.58 -7.77 5.40
N VAL A 100 -8.04 -7.14 6.43
CA VAL A 100 -8.81 -6.48 7.49
C VAL A 100 -9.17 -5.04 7.09
N MET A 101 -8.20 -4.26 6.61
CA MET A 101 -8.39 -2.86 6.23
C MET A 101 -9.38 -2.69 5.08
N LEU A 102 -9.28 -3.53 4.04
CA LEU A 102 -10.11 -3.40 2.84
C LEU A 102 -11.63 -3.48 3.17
N PRO A 103 -12.15 -4.53 3.85
CA PRO A 103 -13.55 -4.57 4.21
C PRO A 103 -13.93 -3.52 5.28
N ALA A 104 -13.04 -3.20 6.21
CA ALA A 104 -13.31 -2.19 7.24
C ALA A 104 -13.54 -0.82 6.60
N LEU A 105 -12.65 -0.39 5.72
CA LEU A 105 -12.71 0.92 5.07
C LEU A 105 -13.82 0.98 4.01
N LEU A 106 -14.02 -0.07 3.21
CA LEU A 106 -15.16 -0.14 2.29
C LEU A 106 -16.51 -0.18 3.02
N GLY A 107 -16.60 -0.88 4.15
CA GLY A 107 -17.77 -0.90 5.01
C GLY A 107 -18.07 0.47 5.60
N ALA A 108 -17.05 1.16 6.10
CA ALA A 108 -17.17 2.52 6.61
C ALA A 108 -17.63 3.51 5.52
N MET A 109 -17.03 3.44 4.33
CA MET A 109 -17.48 4.23 3.18
C MET A 109 -18.93 3.92 2.80
N TYR A 110 -19.33 2.65 2.81
CA TYR A 110 -20.70 2.25 2.48
C TYR A 110 -21.71 2.82 3.47
N ILE A 111 -21.41 2.77 4.77
CA ILE A 111 -22.26 3.33 5.84
C ILE A 111 -22.32 4.85 5.76
N PHE A 112 -21.18 5.50 5.49
CA PHE A 112 -21.07 6.96 5.45
C PHE A 112 -21.72 7.57 4.20
N LEU A 113 -21.44 7.01 3.01
CA LEU A 113 -21.92 7.54 1.74
C LEU A 113 -23.31 7.01 1.36
N LYS A 114 -23.68 5.80 1.79
CA LYS A 114 -24.96 5.13 1.45
C LYS A 114 -25.21 5.09 -0.07
N PRO A 115 -24.35 4.42 -0.86
CA PRO A 115 -24.48 4.36 -2.31
C PRO A 115 -25.69 3.51 -2.74
N ASN A 116 -26.30 3.88 -3.86
CA ASN A 116 -27.36 3.11 -4.51
C ASN A 116 -26.76 2.15 -5.55
N LEU A 117 -26.54 0.90 -5.14
CA LEU A 117 -25.93 -0.15 -5.98
C LEU A 117 -26.95 -0.99 -6.77
N LYS A 118 -28.21 -0.55 -6.89
CA LYS A 118 -29.25 -1.30 -7.61
C LYS A 118 -29.27 -1.05 -9.13
N GLN A 119 -28.44 -0.14 -9.61
CA GLN A 119 -28.32 0.27 -11.00
C GLN A 119 -27.74 -0.90 -11.83
N THR A 120 -28.42 -1.29 -12.92
CA THR A 120 -27.94 -2.34 -13.83
C THR A 120 -27.09 -1.72 -14.93
N VAL A 121 -25.80 -2.03 -14.94
CA VAL A 121 -24.88 -1.56 -15.98
C VAL A 121 -24.84 -2.56 -17.14
N VAL A 122 -25.09 -2.09 -18.35
CA VAL A 122 -24.88 -2.88 -19.56
C VAL A 122 -23.39 -2.85 -19.88
N MET A 123 -22.72 -3.98 -19.71
CA MET A 123 -21.34 -4.16 -20.13
C MET A 123 -21.33 -4.43 -21.64
N THR A 124 -20.54 -3.68 -22.39
CA THR A 124 -20.16 -4.06 -23.74
C THR A 124 -19.09 -5.14 -23.64
N ASP A 125 -19.37 -6.33 -24.16
CA ASP A 125 -18.39 -7.41 -24.23
C ASP A 125 -17.29 -7.05 -25.23
N GLU A 126 -16.22 -6.41 -24.76
CA GLU A 126 -14.97 -6.32 -25.52
C GLU A 126 -14.19 -7.62 -25.36
N VAL A 127 -14.06 -8.37 -26.46
CA VAL A 127 -13.22 -9.57 -26.48
C VAL A 127 -11.76 -9.14 -26.42
N ILE A 128 -11.12 -9.40 -25.28
CA ILE A 128 -9.70 -9.16 -25.09
C ILE A 128 -8.92 -10.40 -25.57
N PRO A 129 -8.19 -10.34 -26.70
CA PRO A 129 -7.53 -11.52 -27.25
C PRO A 129 -6.30 -11.93 -26.41
N TRP A 130 -6.10 -13.24 -26.29
CA TRP A 130 -4.91 -13.84 -25.68
C TRP A 130 -3.76 -13.83 -26.68
N THR A 131 -2.96 -12.77 -26.66
CA THR A 131 -1.73 -12.70 -27.47
C THR A 131 -0.58 -13.44 -26.79
N VAL A 132 0.38 -13.92 -27.59
CA VAL A 132 1.58 -14.60 -27.07
C VAL A 132 2.30 -13.74 -26.04
N SER A 133 2.45 -12.44 -26.29
CA SER A 133 3.07 -11.51 -25.35
C SER A 133 2.32 -11.46 -24.01
N ARG A 134 0.98 -11.44 -24.00
CA ARG A 134 0.20 -11.43 -22.75
C ARG A 134 0.35 -12.72 -21.96
N ILE A 135 0.32 -13.86 -22.64
CA ILE A 135 0.53 -15.17 -22.00
C ILE A 135 1.94 -15.25 -21.41
N LEU A 136 2.95 -14.85 -22.17
CA LEU A 136 4.35 -14.88 -21.72
C LEU A 136 4.58 -13.96 -20.52
N THR A 137 3.97 -12.76 -20.51
CA THR A 137 3.99 -11.87 -19.34
C THR A 137 3.38 -12.53 -18.11
N ILE A 138 2.22 -13.19 -18.26
CA ILE A 138 1.56 -13.89 -17.14
C ILE A 138 2.43 -15.05 -16.64
N VAL A 139 3.05 -15.82 -17.54
CA VAL A 139 3.95 -16.92 -17.17
C VAL A 139 5.15 -16.39 -16.38
N ILE A 140 5.84 -15.36 -16.87
CA ILE A 140 6.98 -14.75 -16.17
C ILE A 140 6.55 -14.22 -14.81
N PHE A 141 5.40 -13.54 -14.73
CA PHE A 141 4.85 -13.05 -13.48
C PHE A 141 4.58 -14.17 -12.47
N VAL A 142 3.89 -15.24 -12.88
CA VAL A 142 3.56 -16.38 -12.01
C VAL A 142 4.83 -17.10 -11.56
N VAL A 143 5.79 -17.32 -12.45
CA VAL A 143 7.09 -17.93 -12.11
C VAL A 143 7.84 -17.07 -11.11
N THR A 144 7.84 -15.75 -11.28
CA THR A 144 8.50 -14.80 -10.36
C THR A 144 7.82 -14.84 -8.98
N ALA A 145 6.49 -14.78 -8.93
CA ALA A 145 5.73 -14.84 -7.69
C ALA A 145 5.94 -16.15 -6.93
N LEU A 146 5.93 -17.30 -7.64
CA LEU A 146 6.25 -18.60 -7.05
C LEU A 146 7.70 -18.64 -6.57
N SER A 147 8.65 -18.09 -7.33
CA SER A 147 10.05 -18.04 -6.94
C SER A 147 10.24 -17.24 -5.64
N TRP A 148 9.54 -16.11 -5.46
CA TRP A 148 9.56 -15.37 -4.19
C TRP A 148 8.95 -16.18 -3.03
N ILE A 149 7.87 -16.92 -3.27
CA ILE A 149 7.28 -17.80 -2.24
C ILE A 149 8.28 -18.87 -1.77
N PHE A 150 9.08 -19.40 -2.70
CA PHE A 150 10.12 -20.39 -2.43
C PHE A 150 11.52 -19.78 -2.27
N GLY A 151 11.62 -18.45 -2.05
CA GLY A 151 12.88 -17.71 -2.09
C GLY A 151 13.91 -18.24 -1.10
N LYS A 152 13.47 -18.64 0.11
CA LYS A 152 14.34 -19.23 1.13
C LYS A 152 14.93 -20.57 0.69
N GLN A 153 14.10 -21.48 0.18
CA GLN A 153 14.54 -22.80 -0.31
C GLN A 153 15.47 -22.67 -1.51
N LEU A 154 15.19 -21.72 -2.41
CA LEU A 154 16.07 -21.41 -3.55
C LEU A 154 17.39 -20.80 -3.08
N GLY A 155 17.36 -19.91 -2.08
CA GLY A 155 18.56 -19.33 -1.48
C GLY A 155 19.48 -20.38 -0.87
N GLU A 156 18.91 -21.35 -0.14
CA GLU A 156 19.65 -22.48 0.44
C GLU A 156 20.19 -23.43 -0.64
N MET A 157 19.41 -23.72 -1.69
CA MET A 157 19.80 -24.62 -2.79
C MET A 157 20.92 -24.06 -3.66
N PHE A 158 20.90 -22.76 -3.94
CA PHE A 158 21.86 -22.10 -4.84
C PHE A 158 22.88 -21.22 -4.11
N ALA A 159 22.91 -21.25 -2.77
CA ALA A 159 23.80 -20.47 -1.91
C ALA A 159 23.73 -18.94 -2.16
N PHE A 160 22.52 -18.43 -2.43
CA PHE A 160 22.32 -17.00 -2.64
C PHE A 160 22.17 -16.25 -1.32
N LYS A 161 22.93 -15.15 -1.15
CA LYS A 161 22.79 -14.25 0.02
C LYS A 161 21.48 -13.45 0.01
N SER A 162 20.95 -13.14 -1.16
CA SER A 162 19.74 -12.31 -1.32
C SER A 162 18.86 -12.87 -2.44
N PRO A 163 18.20 -14.02 -2.22
CA PRO A 163 17.43 -14.71 -3.26
C PRO A 163 16.34 -13.82 -3.85
N ASP A 164 15.65 -13.02 -3.04
CA ASP A 164 14.57 -12.13 -3.49
C ASP A 164 15.04 -11.08 -4.51
N THR A 165 16.24 -10.51 -4.31
CA THR A 165 16.86 -9.55 -5.23
C THR A 165 17.26 -10.22 -6.54
N ILE A 166 17.81 -11.43 -6.47
CA ILE A 166 18.20 -12.19 -7.67
C ILE A 166 16.97 -12.56 -8.49
N ILE A 167 15.88 -12.98 -7.84
CA ILE A 167 14.60 -13.28 -8.49
C ILE A 167 14.06 -12.03 -9.20
N ALA A 168 14.06 -10.88 -8.53
CA ALA A 168 13.60 -9.61 -9.12
C ALA A 168 14.43 -9.20 -10.36
N LEU A 169 15.76 -9.29 -10.28
CA LEU A 169 16.65 -8.99 -11.39
C LEU A 169 16.48 -9.97 -12.56
N SER A 170 16.31 -11.26 -12.25
CA SER A 170 16.08 -12.30 -13.26
C SER A 170 14.75 -12.06 -13.99
N ALA A 171 13.70 -11.65 -13.28
CA ALA A 171 12.43 -11.28 -13.88
C ALA A 171 12.57 -10.07 -14.80
N ALA A 172 13.28 -9.02 -14.37
CA ALA A 172 13.52 -7.83 -15.20
C ALA A 172 14.27 -8.19 -16.49
N VAL A 173 15.32 -9.01 -16.39
CA VAL A 173 16.07 -9.50 -17.56
C VAL A 173 15.18 -10.36 -18.46
N ALA A 174 14.34 -11.24 -17.89
CA ALA A 174 13.46 -12.11 -18.66
C ALA A 174 12.44 -11.31 -19.50
N VAL A 175 11.82 -10.27 -18.92
CA VAL A 175 10.84 -9.44 -19.64
C VAL A 175 11.50 -8.65 -20.78
N LEU A 176 12.73 -8.16 -20.58
CA LEU A 176 13.52 -7.49 -21.63
C LEU A 176 13.97 -8.46 -22.73
N ALA A 177 14.51 -9.62 -22.35
CA ALA A 177 15.00 -10.64 -23.28
C ALA A 177 13.89 -11.24 -24.15
N CYS A 178 12.68 -11.36 -23.60
CA CYS A 178 11.50 -11.80 -24.33
C CYS A 178 10.87 -10.71 -25.23
N GLY A 179 11.44 -9.50 -25.26
CA GLY A 179 10.90 -8.38 -26.04
C GLY A 179 9.52 -7.91 -25.60
N LEU A 180 9.13 -8.19 -24.35
CA LEU A 180 7.82 -7.82 -23.81
C LEU A 180 7.74 -6.33 -23.45
N VAL A 181 8.87 -5.75 -23.06
CA VAL A 181 9.05 -4.32 -22.79
C VAL A 181 10.40 -3.87 -23.33
N SER A 182 10.50 -2.61 -23.71
CA SER A 182 11.78 -1.96 -24.02
C SER A 182 12.47 -1.46 -22.74
N TRP A 183 13.81 -1.34 -22.77
CA TRP A 183 14.55 -0.70 -21.67
C TRP A 183 14.05 0.72 -21.39
N LYS A 184 13.69 1.46 -22.44
CA LYS A 184 13.12 2.80 -22.28
C LYS A 184 11.83 2.77 -21.46
N GLN A 185 10.93 1.82 -21.69
CA GLN A 185 9.72 1.66 -20.87
C GLN A 185 10.06 1.31 -19.43
N VAL A 186 11.02 0.43 -19.17
CA VAL A 186 11.46 0.10 -17.81
C VAL A 186 12.00 1.34 -17.10
N SER A 187 12.91 2.07 -17.77
CA SER A 187 13.53 3.28 -17.24
C SER A 187 12.51 4.38 -16.96
N ASP A 188 11.58 4.61 -17.88
CA ASP A 188 10.56 5.67 -17.78
C ASP A 188 9.49 5.36 -16.71
N ASN A 189 9.28 4.06 -16.37
CA ASN A 189 8.34 3.62 -15.33
C ASN A 189 9.02 3.29 -13.99
N THR A 190 10.35 3.39 -13.89
CA THR A 190 11.08 3.19 -12.63
C THR A 190 11.21 4.52 -11.89
N ASP A 191 10.76 4.56 -10.64
CA ASP A 191 10.94 5.73 -9.78
C ASP A 191 12.35 5.72 -9.16
N TRP A 192 13.31 6.27 -9.90
CA TRP A 192 14.71 6.38 -9.47
C TRP A 192 14.88 7.21 -8.19
N GLY A 193 14.00 8.19 -7.97
CA GLY A 193 14.01 9.03 -6.78
C GLY A 193 13.71 8.23 -5.52
N VAL A 194 12.73 7.32 -5.60
CA VAL A 194 12.42 6.39 -4.49
C VAL A 194 13.60 5.47 -4.17
N LEU A 195 14.29 4.93 -5.17
CA LEU A 195 15.47 4.09 -4.95
C LEU A 195 16.60 4.86 -4.27
N MET A 196 16.85 6.11 -4.67
CA MET A 196 17.82 6.99 -4.01
C MET A 196 17.42 7.30 -2.57
N LEU A 197 16.12 7.48 -2.31
CA LEU A 197 15.61 7.74 -0.97
C LEU A 197 15.77 6.52 -0.04
N PHE A 198 15.62 5.29 -0.56
CA PHE A 198 15.89 4.08 0.22
C PHE A 198 17.34 4.04 0.70
N GLY A 199 18.29 4.30 -0.20
CA GLY A 199 19.71 4.39 0.14
C GLY A 199 19.99 5.50 1.16
N GLY A 200 19.39 6.68 0.98
CA GLY A 200 19.52 7.79 1.92
C GLY A 200 18.94 7.50 3.30
N GLY A 201 17.80 6.81 3.39
CA GLY A 201 17.18 6.42 4.66
C GLY A 201 18.00 5.38 5.43
N ILE A 202 18.59 4.41 4.73
CA ILE A 202 19.52 3.43 5.33
C ILE A 202 20.75 4.17 5.87
N ALA A 203 21.37 5.03 5.06
CA ALA A 203 22.51 5.84 5.49
C ALA A 203 22.19 6.71 6.71
N LEU A 204 21.01 7.33 6.76
CA LEU A 204 20.54 8.09 7.92
C LEU A 204 20.38 7.21 9.16
N SER A 205 19.84 6.00 9.02
CA SER A 205 19.71 5.03 10.13
C SER A 205 21.07 4.69 10.74
N ASP A 206 22.06 4.42 9.89
CA ASP A 206 23.41 4.06 10.31
C ASP A 206 24.09 5.24 10.98
N ILE A 207 24.00 6.46 10.41
CA ILE A 207 24.50 7.69 11.02
C ILE A 207 23.85 7.94 12.39
N MET A 208 22.55 7.71 12.55
CA MET A 208 21.84 7.89 13.83
C MET A 208 22.29 6.89 14.90
N LYS A 209 22.65 5.67 14.51
CA LYS A 209 23.20 4.65 15.41
C LYS A 209 24.64 4.99 15.80
N GLU A 210 25.50 5.28 14.82
CA GLU A 210 26.92 5.58 15.05
C GLU A 210 27.14 6.88 15.82
N SER A 211 26.34 7.92 15.55
CA SER A 211 26.43 9.21 16.26
C SER A 211 25.89 9.17 17.70
N GLY A 212 25.19 8.10 18.10
CA GLY A 212 24.50 8.01 19.39
C GLY A 212 23.22 8.87 19.49
N ALA A 213 22.85 9.61 18.43
CA ALA A 213 21.64 10.44 18.42
C ALA A 213 20.36 9.63 18.66
N SER A 214 20.33 8.40 18.14
CA SER A 214 19.23 7.45 18.37
C SER A 214 19.07 7.03 19.85
N THR A 215 20.18 6.98 20.59
CA THR A 215 20.15 6.67 22.03
C THR A 215 19.60 7.85 22.81
N LEU A 216 20.10 9.07 22.54
CA LEU A 216 19.61 10.29 23.20
C LEU A 216 18.10 10.52 22.96
N LEU A 217 17.63 10.34 21.72
CA LEU A 217 16.21 10.51 21.40
C LEU A 217 15.35 9.41 22.04
N GLY A 218 15.83 8.17 22.03
CA GLY A 218 15.11 7.07 22.65
C GLY A 218 15.02 7.24 24.17
N GLU A 219 16.07 7.70 24.85
CA GLU A 219 16.05 8.02 26.28
C GLU A 219 15.08 9.18 26.60
N GLN A 220 15.07 10.24 25.78
CA GLN A 220 14.13 11.36 25.96
C GLN A 220 12.68 10.91 25.79
N ILE A 221 12.40 10.11 24.77
CA ILE A 221 11.05 9.59 24.48
C ILE A 221 10.64 8.57 25.55
N ALA A 222 11.54 7.66 25.95
CA ALA A 222 11.31 6.71 27.02
C ALA A 222 11.05 7.42 28.36
N GLY A 223 11.78 8.50 28.64
CA GLY A 223 11.54 9.36 29.80
C GLY A 223 10.19 10.07 29.74
N ALA A 224 9.82 10.63 28.59
CA ALA A 224 8.52 11.30 28.39
C ALA A 224 7.33 10.33 28.45
N LEU A 225 7.56 9.07 28.06
CA LEU A 225 6.56 7.99 28.04
C LEU A 225 6.68 7.05 29.24
N ALA A 226 7.52 7.38 30.24
CA ALA A 226 7.73 6.55 31.40
C ALA A 226 6.40 6.35 32.16
N GLY A 227 5.94 5.10 32.25
CA GLY A 227 4.67 4.74 32.88
C GLY A 227 3.43 4.87 31.98
N ALA A 228 3.58 5.32 30.73
CA ALA A 228 2.47 5.33 29.77
C ALA A 228 2.11 3.89 29.35
N PRO A 229 0.81 3.54 29.24
CA PRO A 229 0.42 2.26 28.69
C PRO A 229 0.93 2.11 27.26
N ILE A 230 1.53 0.97 26.93
CA ILE A 230 2.13 0.78 25.61
C ILE A 230 1.14 0.95 24.45
N LEU A 231 -0.14 0.61 24.69
CA LEU A 231 -1.22 0.85 23.76
C LEU A 231 -1.34 2.34 23.39
N LEU A 232 -1.15 3.24 24.34
CA LEU A 232 -1.21 4.70 24.12
C LEU A 232 -0.03 5.16 23.25
N VAL A 233 1.16 4.60 23.46
CA VAL A 233 2.35 4.91 22.65
C VAL A 233 2.12 4.53 21.19
N ILE A 234 1.68 3.29 20.95
CA ILE A 234 1.35 2.79 19.60
C ILE A 234 0.25 3.64 18.97
N LEU A 235 -0.79 4.02 19.74
CA LEU A 235 -1.89 4.87 19.27
C LEU A 235 -1.39 6.24 18.81
N VAL A 236 -0.55 6.90 19.60
CA VAL A 236 0.00 8.23 19.29
C VAL A 236 0.88 8.17 18.05
N ILE A 237 1.76 7.16 17.94
CA ILE A 237 2.63 7.00 16.76
C ILE A 237 1.80 6.70 15.52
N SER A 238 0.80 5.82 15.62
CA SER A 238 -0.12 5.51 14.52
C SER A 238 -0.89 6.75 14.05
N ALA A 239 -1.43 7.53 15.00
CA ALA A 239 -2.11 8.79 14.69
C ALA A 239 -1.16 9.79 14.02
N PHE A 240 0.06 9.93 14.56
CA PHE A 240 1.05 10.84 14.02
C PHE A 240 1.40 10.51 12.57
N ILE A 241 1.75 9.25 12.26
CA ILE A 241 2.12 8.89 10.88
C ILE A 241 0.94 9.02 9.91
N ILE A 242 -0.26 8.58 10.31
CA ILE A 242 -1.46 8.60 9.45
C ILE A 242 -1.87 10.05 9.11
N PHE A 243 -1.78 10.97 10.06
CA PHE A 243 -2.04 12.39 9.75
C PHE A 243 -0.88 13.08 9.05
N LEU A 244 0.37 12.75 9.37
CA LEU A 244 1.54 13.35 8.72
C LEU A 244 1.56 13.04 7.23
N THR A 245 1.20 11.81 6.85
CA THR A 245 1.19 11.35 5.46
C THR A 245 0.11 12.01 4.59
N GLU A 246 -0.80 12.79 5.18
CA GLU A 246 -1.74 13.62 4.42
C GLU A 246 -1.08 14.87 3.84
N PHE A 247 -0.01 15.35 4.48
CA PHE A 247 0.70 16.57 4.12
C PHE A 247 2.04 16.29 3.44
N THR A 248 2.54 15.06 3.56
CA THR A 248 3.86 14.66 3.10
C THR A 248 3.75 13.41 2.23
N SER A 249 4.69 13.20 1.31
CA SER A 249 4.77 11.96 0.54
C SER A 249 4.93 10.75 1.46
N ASN A 250 4.10 9.72 1.27
CA ASN A 250 4.13 8.45 2.00
C ASN A 250 5.56 7.87 2.11
N THR A 251 6.27 7.86 0.98
CA THR A 251 7.64 7.36 0.87
C THR A 251 8.61 8.21 1.68
N ALA A 252 8.47 9.53 1.65
CA ALA A 252 9.30 10.45 2.43
C ALA A 252 9.04 10.32 3.94
N SER A 253 7.78 10.20 4.35
CA SER A 253 7.41 9.97 5.75
C SER A 253 8.01 8.66 6.27
N ALA A 254 7.90 7.56 5.51
CA ALA A 254 8.50 6.28 5.90
C ALA A 254 10.04 6.34 5.92
N ALA A 255 10.66 6.94 4.90
CA ALA A 255 12.12 7.04 4.80
C ALA A 255 12.75 7.84 5.95
N LEU A 256 12.04 8.83 6.49
CA LEU A 256 12.48 9.61 7.64
C LEU A 256 12.18 8.89 8.96
N LEU A 257 10.96 8.39 9.12
CA LEU A 257 10.47 7.94 10.42
C LEU A 257 10.88 6.50 10.75
N VAL A 258 11.02 5.61 9.78
CA VAL A 258 11.47 4.23 10.03
C VAL A 258 12.88 4.22 10.65
N PRO A 259 13.91 4.87 10.05
CA PRO A 259 15.24 4.97 10.65
C PRO A 259 15.26 5.61 12.04
N LEU A 260 14.39 6.60 12.26
CA LEU A 260 14.29 7.34 13.50
C LEU A 260 13.70 6.48 14.64
N PHE A 261 12.58 5.80 14.39
CA PHE A 261 11.84 5.05 15.41
C PHE A 261 12.32 3.60 15.60
N ALA A 262 13.02 3.03 14.63
CA ALA A 262 13.64 1.71 14.75
C ALA A 262 14.47 1.54 16.03
N PRO A 263 15.47 2.39 16.33
CA PRO A 263 16.26 2.27 17.56
C PRO A 263 15.51 2.70 18.82
N ILE A 264 14.48 3.55 18.70
CA ILE A 264 13.66 4.00 19.83
C ILE A 264 12.76 2.85 20.33
N GLY A 265 12.19 2.05 19.42
CA GLY A 265 11.37 0.89 19.80
C GLY A 265 12.12 -0.10 20.69
N VAL A 266 13.39 -0.36 20.36
CA VAL A 266 14.27 -1.24 21.15
C VAL A 266 14.48 -0.69 22.57
N GLN A 267 14.70 0.63 22.72
CA GLN A 267 14.86 1.27 24.03
C GLN A 267 13.58 1.27 24.88
N LEU A 268 12.39 1.30 24.24
CA LEU A 268 11.11 1.17 24.91
C LEU A 268 10.77 -0.27 25.33
N GLY A 269 11.66 -1.24 25.06
CA GLY A 269 11.42 -2.65 25.33
C GLY A 269 10.35 -3.28 24.44
N LEU A 270 10.07 -2.66 23.30
CA LEU A 270 9.16 -3.20 22.28
C LEU A 270 9.91 -4.13 21.33
N PRO A 271 9.19 -5.12 20.73
CA PRO A 271 9.70 -5.80 19.56
C PRO A 271 10.12 -4.77 18.48
N PRO A 272 11.33 -4.90 17.89
CA PRO A 272 11.83 -3.96 16.88
C PRO A 272 10.86 -3.74 15.71
N GLU A 273 10.04 -4.74 15.40
CA GLU A 273 9.04 -4.76 14.34
C GLU A 273 7.86 -3.85 14.64
N ALA A 274 7.48 -3.66 15.89
CA ALA A 274 6.22 -3.01 16.27
C ALA A 274 6.10 -1.59 15.70
N LEU A 275 7.06 -0.71 16.01
CA LEU A 275 7.00 0.69 15.57
C LEU A 275 7.30 0.84 14.08
N ILE A 276 8.22 0.04 13.54
CA ILE A 276 8.59 0.09 12.13
C ILE A 276 7.41 -0.34 11.25
N MET A 277 6.68 -1.40 11.64
CA MET A 277 5.50 -1.86 10.92
C MET A 277 4.35 -0.87 11.02
N VAL A 278 4.12 -0.26 12.20
CA VAL A 278 3.13 0.82 12.36
C VAL A 278 3.44 1.99 11.41
N ILE A 279 4.70 2.40 11.31
CA ILE A 279 5.09 3.50 10.43
C ILE A 279 4.97 3.10 8.96
N GLY A 280 5.46 1.92 8.56
CA GLY A 280 5.40 1.45 7.18
C GLY A 280 3.96 1.31 6.66
N ILE A 281 3.09 0.69 7.45
CA ILE A 281 1.66 0.53 7.11
C ILE A 281 0.91 1.86 7.22
N GLY A 282 1.14 2.61 8.30
CA GLY A 282 0.49 3.89 8.57
C GLY A 282 0.81 4.95 7.52
N ALA A 283 2.04 4.98 6.99
CA ALA A 283 2.43 5.86 5.89
C ALA A 283 1.65 5.59 4.59
N SER A 284 1.05 4.41 4.42
CA SER A 284 0.21 4.11 3.25
C SER A 284 -1.26 4.46 3.46
N CYS A 285 -1.66 4.90 4.67
CA CYS A 285 -3.04 5.20 5.05
C CYS A 285 -3.36 6.70 4.88
N ALA A 286 -3.26 7.21 3.66
CA ALA A 286 -3.53 8.61 3.31
C ALA A 286 -4.83 8.73 2.50
N PHE A 287 -5.90 9.22 3.14
CA PHE A 287 -7.26 9.19 2.59
C PHE A 287 -7.95 10.57 2.52
N MET A 288 -7.43 11.59 3.20
CA MET A 288 -8.11 12.87 3.42
C MET A 288 -7.84 13.91 2.33
N LEU A 289 -6.59 14.05 1.88
CA LEU A 289 -6.19 15.11 0.95
C LEU A 289 -5.86 14.58 -0.46
N PRO A 290 -6.19 15.35 -1.53
CA PRO A 290 -5.84 14.96 -2.90
C PRO A 290 -4.34 14.90 -3.14
N VAL A 291 -3.58 15.82 -2.53
CA VAL A 291 -2.12 15.92 -2.70
C VAL A 291 -1.37 14.79 -1.99
N ALA A 292 -2.00 14.11 -1.04
CA ALA A 292 -1.36 13.10 -0.22
C ALA A 292 -0.89 11.91 -1.05
N THR A 293 -1.69 11.47 -2.04
CA THR A 293 -1.32 10.36 -2.91
C THR A 293 -1.76 10.57 -4.36
N PRO A 294 -1.00 10.09 -5.36
CA PRO A 294 -1.41 10.17 -6.75
C PRO A 294 -2.79 9.55 -7.06
N PRO A 295 -3.20 8.39 -6.48
CA PRO A 295 -4.56 7.88 -6.61
C PRO A 295 -5.64 8.90 -6.20
N ASN A 296 -5.47 9.60 -5.08
CA ASN A 296 -6.40 10.63 -4.63
C ASN A 296 -6.46 11.80 -5.62
N ALA A 297 -5.30 12.26 -6.11
CA ALA A 297 -5.22 13.31 -7.11
C ALA A 297 -5.88 12.93 -8.44
N ILE A 298 -5.68 11.69 -8.92
CA ILE A 298 -6.26 11.17 -10.16
C ILE A 298 -7.79 11.22 -10.11
N VAL A 299 -8.39 10.73 -9.02
CA VAL A 299 -9.86 10.71 -8.90
C VAL A 299 -10.43 12.11 -8.65
N MET A 300 -9.69 12.99 -7.97
CA MET A 300 -10.09 14.40 -7.81
C MET A 300 -10.05 15.14 -9.16
N GLY A 301 -9.05 14.87 -9.99
CA GLY A 301 -8.87 15.44 -11.32
C GLY A 301 -10.03 15.18 -12.30
N THR A 302 -10.93 14.26 -11.97
CA THR A 302 -12.18 14.04 -12.71
C THR A 302 -13.20 15.19 -12.60
N GLY A 303 -13.07 16.04 -11.57
CA GLY A 303 -14.02 17.12 -11.28
C GLY A 303 -15.35 16.65 -10.66
N TYR A 304 -15.53 15.35 -10.41
CA TYR A 304 -16.76 14.82 -9.79
C TYR A 304 -16.77 14.97 -8.26
N ILE A 305 -15.60 14.97 -7.63
CA ILE A 305 -15.41 14.95 -6.18
C ILE A 305 -15.03 16.35 -5.69
N LYS A 306 -15.75 16.88 -4.69
CA LYS A 306 -15.33 18.11 -4.00
C LYS A 306 -14.31 17.77 -2.92
N GLN A 307 -13.33 18.64 -2.73
CA GLN A 307 -12.30 18.45 -1.69
C GLN A 307 -12.90 18.21 -0.29
N LYS A 308 -13.96 18.95 0.10
CA LYS A 308 -14.65 18.77 1.39
C LYS A 308 -15.23 17.35 1.55
N GLU A 309 -15.72 16.74 0.47
CA GLU A 309 -16.29 15.38 0.49
C GLU A 309 -15.18 14.35 0.73
N MET A 310 -14.07 14.46 -0.01
CA MET A 310 -12.89 13.61 0.20
C MET A 310 -12.34 13.77 1.62
N MET A 311 -12.21 14.99 2.12
CA MET A 311 -11.72 15.24 3.48
C MET A 311 -12.63 14.62 4.54
N SER A 312 -13.95 14.74 4.38
CA SER A 312 -14.90 14.21 5.36
C SER A 312 -14.91 12.68 5.39
N VAL A 313 -14.83 12.03 4.22
CA VAL A 313 -14.70 10.56 4.13
C VAL A 313 -13.33 10.13 4.67
N GLY A 314 -12.26 10.74 4.20
CA GLY A 314 -10.89 10.41 4.57
C GLY A 314 -10.62 10.57 6.06
N PHE A 315 -11.17 11.60 6.71
CA PHE A 315 -11.06 11.74 8.16
C PHE A 315 -11.63 10.52 8.91
N VAL A 316 -12.81 10.04 8.52
CA VAL A 316 -13.41 8.83 9.11
C VAL A 316 -12.53 7.61 8.87
N LEU A 317 -12.00 7.46 7.65
CA LEU A 317 -11.11 6.36 7.30
C LEU A 317 -9.77 6.40 8.06
N ASN A 318 -9.21 7.59 8.30
CA ASN A 318 -8.00 7.77 9.08
C ASN A 318 -8.21 7.33 10.53
N ILE A 319 -9.33 7.73 11.17
CA ILE A 319 -9.64 7.30 12.54
C ILE A 319 -9.78 5.78 12.62
N ILE A 320 -10.48 5.16 11.68
CA ILE A 320 -10.60 3.68 11.62
C ILE A 320 -9.23 3.04 11.42
N SER A 321 -8.41 3.61 10.54
CA SER A 321 -7.06 3.10 10.25
C SER A 321 -6.16 3.16 11.48
N ILE A 322 -6.20 4.26 12.23
CA ILE A 322 -5.48 4.43 13.50
C ILE A 322 -5.86 3.31 14.47
N LEU A 323 -7.16 3.06 14.65
CA LEU A 323 -7.64 2.02 15.56
C LEU A 323 -7.21 0.63 15.11
N VAL A 324 -7.38 0.30 13.82
CA VAL A 324 -7.03 -1.02 13.27
C VAL A 324 -5.51 -1.27 13.36
N VAL A 325 -4.67 -0.31 12.96
CA VAL A 325 -3.20 -0.42 13.05
C VAL A 325 -2.77 -0.56 14.50
N THR A 326 -3.34 0.24 15.40
CA THR A 326 -2.98 0.23 16.83
C THR A 326 -3.33 -1.11 17.47
N LEU A 327 -4.55 -1.61 17.27
CA LEU A 327 -4.99 -2.88 17.83
C LEU A 327 -4.19 -4.04 17.23
N TRP A 328 -3.93 -4.01 15.93
CA TRP A 328 -3.11 -5.01 15.27
C TRP A 328 -1.69 -5.05 15.86
N ALA A 329 -1.01 -3.91 15.96
CA ALA A 329 0.33 -3.85 16.54
C ALA A 329 0.33 -4.28 18.02
N PHE A 330 -0.68 -3.90 18.81
CA PHE A 330 -0.75 -4.27 20.22
C PHE A 330 -1.00 -5.76 20.48
N PHE A 331 -1.79 -6.43 19.64
CA PHE A 331 -2.12 -7.85 19.83
C PHE A 331 -1.18 -8.82 19.10
N PHE A 332 -0.59 -8.39 17.98
CA PHE A 332 0.21 -9.28 17.12
C PHE A 332 1.70 -8.94 17.08
N LEU A 333 2.10 -7.74 17.51
CA LEU A 333 3.50 -7.29 17.52
C LEU A 333 3.99 -6.89 18.93
N ARG A 334 3.32 -7.39 19.98
CA ARG A 334 3.70 -7.19 21.38
C ARG A 334 4.15 -8.49 22.01
#